data_AF-A0A9P7GMB7-F1
#
_entry.id   AF-A0A9P7GMB7-F1
#
_cell.length_a   1.000
_cell.length_b   1.000
_cell.length_c   1.000
_cell.angle_alpha   90.00
_cell.angle_beta   90.00
_cell.angle_gamma   90.00
#
_symmetry.space_group_name_H-M   'P 1'
#
loop_
_entity.id
_entity.type
_entity.pdbx_description
1 polymer ?
#
loop_
_entity_poly.entity_id
_entity_poly.type
_entity_poly.pdbx_seq_one_letter_code
_entity_poly.pdbx_strand_id
1 'polypeptide(L)' 'MPSTNKAMKAVFDSGKTSSYHIKSIADCQQSAKTSSVFKLVLSRAGVNKRYDFEAESPRLAAILNMILFTGLLVRDG' A
#
# COMPACT_ATOMS: atom_id res chain seq x y z
N MET A 1 15.10 3.59 4.25
CA MET A 1 14.99 4.63 3.19
C MET A 1 16.19 4.51 2.26
N PRO A 2 16.03 4.62 0.94
CA PRO A 2 17.15 4.39 0.02
C PRO A 2 18.18 5.52 0.10
N SER A 3 19.47 5.15 0.17
CA SER A 3 20.61 6.06 0.19
C SER A 3 20.85 6.68 -1.20
N THR A 4 21.07 7.99 -1.25
CA THR A 4 21.02 8.79 -2.49
C THR A 4 22.41 9.00 -3.09
N ASN A 5 22.74 8.31 -4.20
CA ASN A 5 23.90 8.60 -5.05
C ASN A 5 23.46 9.32 -6.34
N LYS A 6 23.96 10.54 -6.58
CA LYS A 6 23.41 11.48 -7.59
C LYS A 6 23.54 11.04 -9.05
N ALA A 7 24.46 10.12 -9.38
CA ALA A 7 24.65 9.62 -10.75
C ALA A 7 23.59 8.56 -11.18
N MET A 8 22.94 7.89 -10.22
CA MET A 8 21.94 6.83 -10.48
C MET A 8 20.51 7.39 -10.67
N LYS A 9 20.33 8.71 -10.54
CA LYS A 9 19.01 9.38 -10.47
C LYS A 9 18.32 9.56 -11.83
N ALA A 10 19.06 9.48 -12.94
CA ALA A 10 18.51 9.71 -14.29
C ALA A 10 17.96 8.42 -14.97
N VAL A 11 18.39 7.24 -14.52
CA VAL A 11 18.00 5.94 -15.12
C VAL A 11 16.98 5.19 -14.25
N PHE A 12 16.80 5.59 -12.99
CA PHE A 12 15.88 4.98 -12.03
C PHE A 12 14.81 5.98 -11.53
N ASP A 13 14.01 6.56 -12.43
CA ASP A 13 12.85 7.38 -12.04
C ASP A 13 11.78 6.59 -11.24
N SER A 14 12.01 5.29 -11.04
CA SER A 14 11.26 4.36 -10.17
C SER A 14 11.60 4.46 -8.67
N GLY A 15 12.51 5.34 -8.25
CA GLY A 15 12.93 5.49 -6.84
C GLY A 15 12.05 6.42 -5.99
N LYS A 16 10.91 6.88 -6.49
CA LYS A 16 10.06 7.85 -5.77
C LYS A 16 9.25 7.14 -4.68
N THR A 17 9.46 7.55 -3.43
CA THR A 17 8.61 7.13 -2.31
C THR A 17 7.16 7.53 -2.60
N SER A 18 6.26 6.55 -2.58
CA SER A 18 4.82 6.81 -2.65
C SER A 18 4.26 7.02 -1.25
N SER A 19 3.64 8.17 -1.01
CA SER A 19 2.94 8.49 0.24
C SER A 19 1.46 8.72 -0.05
N TYR A 20 0.60 8.17 0.82
CA TYR A 20 -0.85 8.26 0.69
C TYR A 20 -1.45 8.68 2.03
N HIS A 21 -2.37 9.64 2.00
CA HIS A 21 -3.12 10.02 3.19
C HIS A 21 -4.13 8.90 3.52
N ILE A 22 -4.33 8.54 4.78
CA ILE A 22 -5.26 7.46 5.19
C ILE A 22 -6.66 7.66 4.59
N LYS A 23 -7.14 8.91 4.50
CA LYS A 23 -8.43 9.24 3.87
C LYS A 23 -8.56 8.82 2.41
N SER A 24 -7.45 8.72 1.68
CA SER A 24 -7.43 8.28 0.28
C SER A 24 -7.52 6.77 0.12
N ILE A 25 -7.33 5.99 1.19
CA ILE A 25 -7.47 4.54 1.15
C ILE A 25 -8.97 4.22 1.17
N ALA A 26 -9.44 3.58 0.12
CA ALA A 26 -10.82 3.14 0.01
C ALA A 26 -11.01 1.76 0.65
N ASP A 27 -10.02 0.88 0.50
CA ASP A 27 -10.11 -0.51 0.95
C ASP A 27 -8.71 -1.15 1.03
N CYS A 28 -8.57 -2.16 1.89
CA CYS A 28 -7.42 -3.05 1.95
C CYS A 28 -7.91 -4.48 2.16
N GLN A 29 -7.45 -5.42 1.33
CA GLN A 29 -7.94 -6.80 1.39
C GLN A 29 -6.81 -7.80 1.18
N GLN A 30 -6.68 -8.75 2.09
CA GLN A 30 -5.82 -9.92 1.93
C GLN A 30 -6.45 -10.92 0.96
N SER A 31 -5.63 -11.57 0.13
CA SER A 31 -6.09 -12.56 -0.82
C SER A 31 -6.50 -13.86 -0.11
N ALA A 32 -7.65 -14.40 -0.50
CA ALA A 32 -8.13 -15.70 -0.04
C ALA A 32 -7.40 -16.88 -0.72
N LYS A 33 -6.75 -16.66 -1.87
CA LYS A 33 -6.03 -17.71 -2.62
C LYS A 33 -4.57 -17.81 -2.22
N THR A 34 -3.94 -16.67 -1.95
CA THR A 34 -2.52 -16.57 -1.61
C THR A 34 -2.38 -15.66 -0.41
N SER A 35 -2.29 -16.24 0.79
CA SER A 35 -2.38 -15.48 2.04
C SER A 35 -1.21 -14.51 2.28
N SER A 36 -0.09 -14.62 1.56
CA SER A 36 0.98 -13.60 1.59
C SER A 36 0.64 -12.36 0.76
N VAL A 37 -0.39 -12.39 -0.07
CA VAL A 37 -0.75 -11.30 -0.98
C VAL A 37 -1.90 -10.47 -0.40
N PHE A 38 -1.82 -9.16 -0.57
CA PHE A 38 -2.90 -8.23 -0.23
C PHE A 38 -2.98 -7.10 -1.26
N LYS A 39 -4.15 -6.47 -1.37
CA LYS A 39 -4.39 -5.33 -2.25
C LYS A 39 -4.69 -4.06 -1.46
N LEU A 40 -4.21 -2.93 -1.97
CA LEU A 40 -4.55 -1.59 -1.49
C LEU A 40 -5.34 -0.86 -2.58
N VAL A 41 -6.54 -0.39 -2.24
CA VAL A 41 -7.39 0.40 -3.13
C VAL A 41 -7.36 1.85 -2.68
N LEU A 42 -6.94 2.75 -3.58
CA LEU A 42 -6.91 4.19 -3.33
C LEU A 42 -8.02 4.87 -4.13
N SER A 43 -8.86 5.67 -3.48
CA SER A 43 -9.79 6.58 -4.15
C SER A 43 -9.10 7.93 -4.34
N ARG A 44 -8.82 8.30 -5.59
CA ARG A 44 -8.25 9.62 -5.94
C ARG A 44 -8.98 10.20 -7.14
N ALA A 45 -9.56 11.39 -6.96
CA ALA A 45 -10.23 12.14 -8.03
C ALA A 45 -11.29 11.32 -8.79
N GLY A 46 -12.08 10.53 -8.06
CA GLY A 46 -13.17 9.72 -8.63
C GLY A 46 -12.74 8.39 -9.29
N VAL A 47 -11.44 8.08 -9.32
CA VAL A 47 -10.92 6.82 -9.87
C VAL A 47 -10.25 6.00 -8.77
N ASN A 48 -10.58 4.71 -8.73
CA ASN A 48 -9.96 3.76 -7.81
C ASN A 48 -8.71 3.16 -8.44
N LYS A 49 -7.53 3.45 -7.88
CA LYS A 49 -6.27 2.77 -8.22
C LYS A 49 -6.08 1.58 -7.31
N ARG A 50 -5.61 0.47 -7.87
CA ARG A 50 -5.37 -0.79 -7.15
C ARG A 50 -3.89 -1.14 -7.22
N TYR A 51 -3.34 -1.54 -6.08
CA TYR A 51 -1.97 -1.98 -5.95
C TYR A 51 -1.96 -3.34 -5.26
N ASP A 52 -1.37 -4.32 -5.89
CA ASP A 52 -1.16 -5.65 -5.32
C ASP A 52 0.25 -5.70 -4.69
N PHE A 53 0.31 -6.23 -3.48
CA PHE A 53 1.53 -6.39 -2.71
C PHE A 53 1.66 -7.82 -2.24
N GLU A 54 2.90 -8.30 -2.17
CA GLU A 54 3.26 -9.56 -1.56
C GLU A 54 4.11 -9.28 -0.31
N ALA A 55 3.63 -9.74 0.84
CA ALA A 55 4.36 -9.66 2.09
C ALA A 55 5.29 -10.87 2.23
N GLU A 56 6.35 -10.71 3.03
CA GLU A 56 7.32 -11.79 3.30
C GLU A 56 6.68 -13.02 3.96
N SER A 57 5.52 -12.86 4.61
CA SER A 57 4.75 -13.98 5.14
C SER A 57 3.24 -13.67 5.22
N PRO A 58 2.39 -14.72 5.28
CA PRO A 58 0.95 -14.55 5.52
C PRO A 58 0.61 -13.77 6.79
N ARG A 59 1.42 -13.92 7.84
CA ARG A 59 1.25 -13.20 9.10
C ARG A 59 1.45 -11.69 8.92
N LEU A 60 2.46 -11.29 8.15
CA LEU A 60 2.72 -9.88 7.87
C LEU A 60 1.63 -9.27 7.00
N ALA A 61 1.15 -9.99 5.98
CA ALA A 61 -0.01 -9.54 5.18
C ALA A 61 -1.24 -9.30 6.06
N ALA A 62 -1.53 -10.20 7.00
CA ALA A 62 -2.65 -10.06 7.94
C ALA A 62 -2.48 -8.85 8.87
N ILE A 63 -1.28 -8.63 9.43
CA ILE A 63 -0.99 -7.48 10.30
C ILE A 63 -1.17 -6.17 9.54
N LEU A 64 -0.63 -6.06 8.32
CA LEU A 64 -0.76 -4.86 7.50
C LEU A 64 -2.23 -4.57 7.16
N ASN A 65 -2.98 -5.61 6.77
CA ASN A 65 -4.40 -5.50 6.50
C ASN A 65 -5.18 -5.02 7.75
N MET A 66 -4.88 -5.58 8.92
CA MET A 66 -5.51 -5.19 10.18
C MET A 66 -5.26 -3.71 10.53
N ILE A 67 -4.01 -3.25 10.44
CA ILE A 67 -3.65 -1.85 10.75
C ILE A 67 -4.33 -0.87 9.79
N LEU A 68 -4.40 -1.22 8.50
CA LEU A 68 -5.07 -0.38 7.50
C LEU A 68 -6.59 -0.35 7.71
N PHE A 69 -7.19 -1.49 8.07
CA PHE A 69 -8.62 -1.59 8.34
C PHE A 69 -9.03 -0.82 9.60
N THR A 70 -8.25 -0.88 10.68
CA THR A 70 -8.52 -0.07 11.89
C THR A 70 -8.38 1.42 11.61
N GLY A 71 -7.36 1.83 10.83
CA GLY A 71 -7.23 3.21 10.37
C GLY A 71 -8.40 3.68 9.50
N LEU A 72 -8.99 2.78 8.71
CA LEU A 72 -10.17 3.06 7.89
C LEU A 72 -11.44 3.21 8.75
N LEU A 73 -11.63 2.34 9.75
CA LEU A 73 -12.76 2.44 10.68
C LEU A 73 -12.76 3.77 11.46
N VAL A 74 -11.59 4.26 11.87
CA VAL A 74 -11.46 5.55 12.56
C VAL A 74 -11.76 6.74 11.63
N ARG A 75 -11.67 6.58 10.31
CA ARG A 75 -11.95 7.66 9.36
C ARG A 75 -13.44 8.02 9.32
N ASP A 76 -14.30 7.03 9.47
CA ASP A 76 -15.73 7.16 9.21
C ASP A 76 -16.53 7.53 10.49
N GLY A 77 -15.84 7.83 11.60
CA GLY A 77 -16.39 8.36 12.85
C GLY A 77 -15.93 9.79 13.14
#